data_AF-A0A9D1LYF5-F1
#
_entry.id   AF-A0A9D1LYF5-F1
#
_cell.length_a   1.000
_cell.length_b   1.000
_cell.length_c   1.000
_cell.angle_alpha   90.00
_cell.angle_beta   90.00
_cell.angle_gamma   90.00
#
_symmetry.space_group_name_H-M   'P 1'
#
loop_
_entity.id
_entity.type
_entity.pdbx_description
1 polymer ?
#
loop_
_entity_poly.entity_id
_entity_poly.type
_entity_poly.pdbx_seq_one_letter_code
_entity_poly.pdbx_strand_id
1 'polypeptide(L)' 'ILAVFNLIPIPPLDGSKVLYACLPDRILYKFIPYERYFILIVLALMWVGVLSYPINFIANYIYNGIMWLTGLPFSFL' A
#
# COMPACT_ATOMS: atom_id res chain seq x y z
N ILE A 1 -6.96 5.97 3.48
CA ILE A 1 -6.06 6.12 2.30
C ILE A 1 -4.58 5.98 2.69
N LEU A 2 -4.04 6.80 3.60
CA LEU A 2 -2.65 6.67 4.09
C LEU A 2 -2.31 5.28 4.68
N ALA A 3 -3.22 4.68 5.45
CA ALA A 3 -3.01 3.33 6.01
C ALA A 3 -2.93 2.23 4.93
N VAL A 4 -3.73 2.34 3.86
CA VAL A 4 -3.70 1.40 2.73
C VAL A 4 -2.41 1.62 1.92
N PHE A 5 -1.97 2.86 1.77
CA PHE A 5 -0.68 3.20 1.17
C PHE A 5 0.50 2.59 1.93
N ASN A 6 0.51 2.65 3.27
CA ASN A 6 1.58 2.08 4.11
C ASN A 6 1.59 0.54 4.18
N LEU A 7 0.53 -0.13 3.74
CA LEU A 7 0.46 -1.59 3.65
C LEU A 7 1.02 -2.13 2.33
N ILE A 8 1.19 -1.29 1.32
CA ILE A 8 1.76 -1.69 0.03
C ILE A 8 3.28 -1.58 0.17
N PRO A 9 4.03 -2.69 0.07
CA PRO A 9 5.47 -2.65 0.22
C PRO A 9 6.06 -2.16 -1.11
N ILE A 10 6.15 -0.84 -1.27
CA ILE A 10 6.78 -0.17 -2.42
C ILE A 10 7.75 0.89 -1.85
N PRO A 11 9.05 0.85 -2.20
CA PRO A 11 9.99 1.93 -1.82
C PRO A 11 9.50 3.23 -2.47
N PRO A 12 9.22 4.35 -1.78
CA PRO A 12 9.75 4.90 -0.51
C PRO A 12 8.76 4.95 0.68
N LEU A 13 7.66 4.18 0.66
CA LEU A 13 6.65 4.18 1.74
C LEU A 13 7.08 3.34 2.95
N ASP A 14 6.53 3.61 4.14
CA ASP A 14 6.95 2.96 5.40
C ASP A 14 6.86 1.41 5.35
N GLY A 15 5.94 0.86 4.55
CA GLY A 15 5.80 -0.59 4.32
C GLY A 15 6.96 -1.25 3.57
N SER A 16 7.81 -0.47 2.88
CA SER A 16 9.00 -0.97 2.18
C SER A 16 10.05 -1.59 3.13
N LYS A 17 10.05 -1.19 4.41
CA LYS A 17 10.92 -1.76 5.45
C LYS A 17 10.71 -3.26 5.62
N VAL A 18 9.48 -3.74 5.44
CA VAL A 18 9.16 -5.19 5.51
C VAL A 18 9.72 -5.93 4.29
N LEU A 19 9.65 -5.32 3.10
CA LEU A 19 10.29 -5.86 1.90
C LEU A 19 11.82 -5.90 2.04
N TYR A 20 12.42 -4.83 2.55
CA TYR A 20 13.86 -4.75 2.80
C TYR A 20 14.31 -5.79 3.84
N ALA A 21 13.51 -6.07 4.87
CA ALA A 21 13.80 -7.12 5.84
C ALA A 21 13.68 -8.55 5.25
N CYS A 22 12.92 -8.72 4.16
CA CYS A 22 12.70 -10.03 3.52
C CYS A 22 13.64 -10.27 2.32
N LEU A 23 14.27 -9.22 1.77
CA LEU A 23 15.16 -9.31 0.62
C LEU A 23 16.64 -9.49 1.04
N PRO A 24 17.42 -10.32 0.32
CA PRO A 24 18.87 -10.42 0.52
C PRO A 24 19.59 -9.10 0.27
N ASP A 25 20.59 -8.77 1.10
CA ASP A 25 21.38 -7.52 1.05
C ASP A 25 22.00 -7.21 -0.33
N ARG A 26 22.33 -8.25 -1.11
CA ARG A 26 22.88 -8.11 -2.46
C ARG A 26 21.91 -7.44 -3.43
N ILE A 27 20.61 -7.69 -3.25
CA ILE A 27 19.56 -7.10 -4.08
C ILE A 27 19.36 -5.65 -3.65
N LEU A 28 19.25 -5.42 -2.34
CA LEU A 28 19.19 -4.10 -1.71
C LEU A 28 20.27 -3.14 -2.22
N TYR A 29 21.55 -3.54 -2.22
CA TYR A 29 22.66 -2.72 -2.72
C TYR A 29 22.50 -2.29 -4.18
N LYS A 30 21.88 -3.13 -5.00
CA LYS A 30 21.61 -2.83 -6.40
C LYS A 30 20.43 -1.87 -6.57
N PHE A 31 19.52 -1.80 -5.60
CA PHE A 31 18.34 -0.93 -5.61
C PHE A 31 18.59 0.49 -5.08
N ILE A 32 19.61 0.70 -4.24
CA ILE A 32 20.01 2.03 -3.72
C ILE A 32 20.07 3.12 -4.82
N PRO A 33 20.75 2.91 -5.98
CA PRO A 33 20.78 3.94 -7.03
C PRO A 33 19.42 4.16 -7.72
N TYR A 34 18.54 3.16 -7.71
CA TYR A 34 17.20 3.26 -8.31
C TYR A 34 16.17 3.88 -7.37
N GLU A 35 16.44 3.93 -6.07
CA GLU A 35 15.54 4.48 -5.05
C GLU A 35 15.13 5.92 -5.38
N ARG A 36 16.09 6.72 -5.87
CA ARG A 36 15.86 8.12 -6.27
C ARG A 36 14.94 8.27 -7.49
N TYR A 37 15.03 7.34 -8.45
CA TYR A 37 14.13 7.29 -9.60
C TYR A 37 12.74 6.78 -9.20
N PHE A 38 12.68 5.85 -8.26
CA PHE A 38 11.44 5.29 -7.73
C PHE A 38 10.59 6.36 -7.04
N ILE A 39 11.21 7.26 -6.27
CA ILE A 39 10.54 8.42 -5.68
C ILE A 39 9.84 9.29 -6.74
N LEU A 40 10.54 9.60 -7.84
CA LEU A 40 9.99 10.41 -8.93
C LEU A 40 8.82 9.69 -9.64
N ILE A 41 8.96 8.39 -9.86
CA ILE A 41 7.91 7.55 -10.48
C ILE A 41 6.65 7.51 -9.60
N VAL A 42 6.80 7.27 -8.29
CA VAL A 42 5.67 7.24 -7.35
C VAL A 42 4.98 8.60 -7.29
N LEU A 43 5.75 9.70 -7.28
CA LEU A 43 5.20 11.05 -7.26
C LEU A 43 4.41 11.36 -8.54
N ALA A 44 4.92 10.94 -9.71
CA ALA A 44 4.20 11.04 -10.97
C ALA A 44 2.91 10.18 -10.98
N LEU A 45 2.98 8.94 -10.50
CA LEU A 45 1.82 8.04 -10.37
C LEU A 45 0.74 8.60 -9.43
N MET A 46 1.15 9.25 -8.34
CA MET A 46 0.25 9.95 -7.43
C MET A 46 -0.42 11.14 -8.13
N TRP A 47 0.33 11.90 -8.93
CA TRP A 47 -0.20 13.05 -9.65
C TRP A 47 -1.20 12.66 -10.75
N VAL A 48 -0.94 11.56 -11.45
CA VAL A 48 -1.88 10.97 -12.43
C VAL A 48 -3.08 10.31 -11.74
N GLY A 49 -3.00 10.04 -10.43
CA GLY A 49 -4.08 9.41 -9.68
C GLY A 49 -4.25 7.92 -9.93
N VAL A 50 -3.29 7.25 -10.58
CA VAL A 50 -3.32 5.80 -10.88
C VAL A 50 -3.41 4.99 -9.59
N LEU A 51 -2.71 5.44 -8.54
CA LEU A 51 -2.73 4.80 -7.22
C LEU A 51 -4.11 4.83 -6.56
N SER A 52 -4.98 5.78 -6.92
CA SER A 52 -6.33 5.89 -6.37
C SER A 52 -7.17 4.65 -6.67
N TYR A 53 -6.97 4.01 -7.83
CA TYR A 53 -7.75 2.86 -8.27
C TYR A 53 -7.56 1.62 -7.37
N PRO A 54 -6.33 1.08 -7.18
CA PRO A 54 -6.12 -0.06 -6.28
C PRO A 54 -6.41 0.28 -4.82
N ILE A 55 -6.16 1.51 -4.38
CA ILE A 55 -6.45 1.93 -3.00
C ILE A 55 -7.94 1.90 -2.72
N ASN A 56 -8.76 2.44 -3.63
CA ASN A 56 -10.20 2.40 -3.49
C ASN A 56 -10.73 0.97 -3.58
N PHE A 57 -10.14 0.12 -4.42
CA PHE A 57 -10.51 -1.30 -4.48
C PHE A 57 -10.33 -2.00 -3.13
N ILE A 58 -9.15 -1.85 -2.51
CA ILE A 58 -8.85 -2.44 -1.20
C ILE A 58 -9.72 -1.80 -0.10
N ALA A 59 -9.86 -0.46 -0.12
CA ALA A 59 -10.66 0.25 0.86
C ALA A 59 -12.13 -0.16 0.83
N ASN A 60 -12.71 -0.36 -0.36
CA ASN A 60 -14.08 -0.86 -0.51
C ASN A 60 -14.23 -2.29 0.01
N TYR A 61 -13.26 -3.17 -0.25
CA TYR A 61 -13.27 -4.53 0.30
C TYR A 61 -13.26 -4.53 1.83
N ILE A 62 -12.39 -3.72 2.44
CA ILE A 62 -12.31 -3.58 3.89
C ILE A 62 -13.60 -2.97 4.44
N TYR A 63 -14.12 -1.92 3.81
CA TYR A 63 -15.36 -1.26 4.23
C TYR A 63 -16.54 -2.23 4.21
N ASN A 64 -16.68 -3.03 3.16
CA ASN A 64 -17.71 -4.07 3.06
C ASN A 64 -17.54 -5.14 4.14
N GLY A 65 -16.31 -5.56 4.44
CA GLY A 65 -16.03 -6.52 5.51
C GLY A 65 -16.36 -5.97 6.90
N ILE A 66 -16.03 -4.70 7.16
CA ILE A 66 -16.39 -4.01 8.41
C ILE A 66 -17.91 -3.88 8.52
N MET A 67 -18.58 -3.42 7.46
CA MET A 67 -20.05 -3.31 7.42
C MET A 67 -20.74 -4.66 7.66
N TRP A 68 -20.19 -5.74 7.10
CA TRP A 68 -20.67 -7.09 7.37
C TRP A 68 -20.54 -7.45 8.86
N LEU A 69 -19.35 -7.25 9.46
CA LEU A 69 -19.10 -7.53 10.88
C LEU A 69 -19.96 -6.67 11.82
N THR A 70 -20.11 -5.37 11.53
CA THR A 70 -20.90 -4.46 12.36
C THR A 70 -22.40 -4.66 12.19
N GLY A 71 -22.84 -5.24 11.07
CA GLY A 71 -24.24 -5.62 10.83
C GLY A 71 -24.68 -6.89 11.56
N LEU A 72 -23.75 -7.78 11.92
CA LEU A 72 -24.03 -9.02 12.66
C LEU A 72 -24.84 -8.80 13.95
N PRO A 73 -24.49 -7.87 14.87
CA PRO A 73 -25.27 -7.68 16.10
C PRO A 73 -26.69 -7.11 15.86
N PHE A 74 -26.91 -6.40 14.76
CA PHE A 74 -28.22 -5.82 14.42
C PHE A 74 -29.07 -6.74 13.55
N SER A 75 -28.51 -7.79 12.93
CA SER A 75 -29.28 -8.76 12.13
C SER A 75 -30.05 -9.79 12.97
N PHE A 76 -29.70 -9.93 14.25
CA PHE A 76 -30.35 -10.86 15.18
C PHE A 76 -31.45 -10.20 16.03
N LEU A 77 -31.69 -8.90 15.85
CA LEU A 77 -32.67 -8.08 16.58
C LEU A 77 -33.84 -7.76 15.65
#